data_AF-A0A936ACI0-F1
#
_entry.id   AF-A0A936ACI0-F1
#
_cell.length_a   1.000
_cell.length_b   1.000
_cell.length_c   1.000
_cell.angle_alpha   90.00
_cell.angle_beta   90.00
_cell.angle_gamma   90.00
#
_symmetry.space_group_name_H-M   'P 1'
#
loop_
_entity.id
_entity.type
_entity.pdbx_description
1 polymer ?
#
loop_
_entity_poly.entity_id
_entity_poly.type
_entity_poly.pdbx_seq_one_letter_code
_entity_poly.pdbx_strand_id
1 'polypeptide(L)'
;MWSIKQLVDTDNDGVPDAVEDAGPNNGDSNSDGVLDSIQGDVGSIGVALRGGPTATYTTIDVLSGTGPGPVACSQSVDVQADDADEFGLDAEESSGTIFFKPYGAVTFESQNCRQATVNITFHGRNFNQYGWQFRYFGPATPGDFNSISWHGLPTSRARRVGSATWQLSLSNTELGNYRPVSDDAIRFVGVPACAPDDRVFVTNFESAETLPASCYPPP
;
A
#
# COMPACT_ATOMS: atom_id res chain seq x y z
N MET A 1 -7.00 -32.86 14.26
CA MET A 1 -5.61 -32.50 13.91
C MET A 1 -5.71 -31.58 12.70
N TRP A 2 -5.38 -30.31 12.87
CA TRP A 2 -5.33 -29.36 11.75
C TRP A 2 -3.92 -29.38 11.19
N SER A 3 -3.79 -29.50 9.87
CA SER A 3 -2.52 -29.39 9.16
C SER A 3 -2.59 -28.14 8.28
N ILE A 4 -1.66 -27.21 8.49
CA ILE A 4 -1.46 -26.09 7.56
C ILE A 4 -0.58 -26.64 6.43
N LYS A 5 -1.09 -26.61 5.20
CA LYS A 5 -0.28 -26.88 4.01
C LYS A 5 0.34 -25.55 3.61
N GLN A 6 1.60 -25.33 3.99
CA GLN A 6 2.39 -24.26 3.42
C GLN A 6 2.61 -24.57 1.93
N LEU A 7 2.26 -23.62 1.07
CA LEU A 7 2.61 -23.69 -0.35
C LEU A 7 4.10 -23.34 -0.50
N VAL A 8 4.69 -23.70 -1.65
CA VAL A 8 6.09 -23.31 -1.91
C VAL A 8 6.13 -21.79 -2.07
N ASP A 9 7.11 -21.19 -1.40
CA ASP A 9 7.45 -19.78 -1.35
C ASP A 9 8.98 -19.74 -1.32
N THR A 10 9.60 -19.48 -2.48
CA THR A 10 11.03 -19.70 -2.73
C THR A 10 11.89 -18.60 -2.11
N ASP A 11 11.42 -17.36 -2.08
CA ASP A 11 12.14 -16.22 -1.53
C ASP A 11 11.71 -15.84 -0.10
N ASN A 12 10.65 -16.48 0.42
CA ASN A 12 10.10 -16.33 1.76
C ASN A 12 9.56 -14.93 2.05
N ASP A 13 8.98 -14.28 1.05
CA ASP A 13 8.30 -12.98 1.18
C ASP A 13 6.85 -13.13 1.73
N GLY A 14 6.35 -14.38 1.84
CA GLY A 14 5.03 -14.74 2.35
C GLY A 14 3.97 -14.95 1.28
N VAL A 15 4.29 -14.72 0.01
CA VAL A 15 3.44 -15.00 -1.14
C VAL A 15 3.89 -16.33 -1.79
N PRO A 16 2.99 -17.30 -2.02
CA PRO A 16 3.39 -18.54 -2.67
C PRO A 16 3.79 -18.34 -4.14
N ASP A 17 4.83 -19.04 -4.63
CA ASP A 17 5.35 -18.96 -6.01
C ASP A 17 4.23 -19.04 -7.06
N ALA A 18 3.27 -19.96 -6.86
CA ALA A 18 2.18 -20.17 -7.80
C ALA A 18 1.19 -18.97 -7.89
N VAL A 19 1.14 -18.12 -6.87
CA VAL A 19 0.35 -16.87 -6.86
C VAL A 19 1.11 -15.79 -7.63
N GLU A 20 2.41 -15.68 -7.40
CA GLU A 20 3.27 -14.68 -8.03
C GLU A 20 3.50 -14.96 -9.52
N ASP A 21 3.75 -16.22 -9.89
CA ASP A 21 3.87 -16.69 -11.28
C ASP A 21 2.58 -16.46 -12.08
N ALA A 22 1.43 -16.32 -11.40
CA ALA A 22 0.15 -16.00 -12.02
C ALA A 22 -0.05 -14.48 -12.20
N GLY A 23 0.88 -13.66 -11.72
CA GLY A 23 0.88 -12.21 -11.79
C GLY A 23 1.08 -11.65 -13.21
N PRO A 24 0.97 -10.32 -13.37
CA PRO A 24 1.23 -9.61 -14.62
C PRO A 24 2.58 -9.98 -15.25
N ASN A 25 2.65 -9.78 -16.57
CA ASN A 25 3.84 -10.08 -17.38
C ASN A 25 4.42 -11.49 -17.18
N ASN A 26 3.56 -12.49 -16.99
CA ASN A 26 3.96 -13.87 -16.75
C ASN A 26 4.75 -14.06 -15.44
N GLY A 27 4.38 -13.32 -14.38
CA GLY A 27 5.00 -13.42 -13.06
C GLY A 27 6.20 -12.50 -12.82
N ASP A 28 6.41 -11.51 -13.70
CA ASP A 28 7.41 -10.44 -13.56
C ASP A 28 6.66 -9.10 -13.46
N SER A 29 6.02 -8.88 -12.31
CA SER A 29 5.05 -7.80 -12.20
C SER A 29 5.72 -6.42 -12.08
N ASN A 30 6.97 -6.37 -11.62
CA ASN A 30 7.77 -5.14 -11.62
C ASN A 30 8.48 -4.87 -12.98
N SER A 31 8.48 -5.84 -13.91
CA SER A 31 9.02 -5.76 -15.28
C SER A 31 10.53 -5.55 -15.35
N ASP A 32 11.30 -6.14 -14.44
CA ASP A 32 12.77 -6.06 -14.43
C ASP A 32 13.46 -7.23 -15.14
N GLY A 33 12.70 -8.23 -15.60
CA GLY A 33 13.17 -9.41 -16.31
C GLY A 33 13.47 -10.61 -15.41
N VAL A 34 13.24 -10.50 -14.11
CA VAL A 34 13.29 -11.59 -13.13
C VAL A 34 11.85 -11.91 -12.68
N LEU A 35 11.57 -13.16 -12.32
CA LEU A 35 10.24 -13.52 -11.80
C LEU A 35 10.15 -13.07 -10.35
N ASP A 36 9.00 -12.52 -9.98
CA ASP A 36 8.71 -12.07 -8.62
C ASP A 36 8.94 -13.20 -7.61
N SER A 37 8.57 -14.46 -7.96
CA SER A 37 8.71 -15.66 -7.11
C SER A 37 10.13 -16.06 -6.67
N ILE A 38 11.15 -15.35 -7.13
CA ILE A 38 12.54 -15.55 -6.73
C ILE A 38 13.20 -14.27 -6.22
N GLN A 39 12.43 -13.20 -6.00
CA GLN A 39 12.87 -11.86 -5.63
C GLN A 39 12.28 -11.48 -4.27
N GLY A 40 13.03 -11.72 -3.17
CA GLY A 40 12.50 -11.38 -1.84
C GLY A 40 12.22 -9.88 -1.62
N ASP A 41 12.73 -8.99 -2.46
CA ASP A 41 12.40 -7.55 -2.48
C ASP A 41 11.11 -7.21 -3.23
N VAL A 42 10.48 -8.18 -3.90
CA VAL A 42 9.32 -8.00 -4.77
C VAL A 42 8.25 -9.04 -4.45
N GLY A 43 7.11 -8.61 -3.91
CA GLY A 43 5.98 -9.48 -3.62
C GLY A 43 4.74 -9.12 -4.44
N SER A 44 4.14 -10.10 -5.13
CA SER A 44 3.00 -9.90 -6.02
C SER A 44 1.77 -10.74 -5.67
N ILE A 45 0.74 -10.07 -5.14
CA ILE A 45 -0.49 -10.75 -4.68
C ILE A 45 -1.72 -10.41 -5.52
N GLY A 46 -2.48 -11.45 -5.85
CA GLY A 46 -3.81 -11.31 -6.45
C GLY A 46 -4.85 -10.85 -5.43
N VAL A 47 -5.46 -9.70 -5.67
CA VAL A 47 -6.50 -9.11 -4.81
C VAL A 47 -7.88 -9.37 -5.41
N ALA A 48 -8.70 -10.18 -4.74
CA ALA A 48 -10.08 -10.43 -5.12
C ALA A 48 -11.03 -10.00 -4.00
N LEU A 49 -11.63 -8.81 -4.14
CA LEU A 49 -12.58 -8.28 -3.16
C LEU A 49 -14.02 -8.74 -3.48
N ARG A 50 -14.76 -9.18 -2.47
CA ARG A 50 -16.17 -9.58 -2.65
C ARG A 50 -17.01 -8.36 -3.00
N GLY A 51 -17.46 -8.27 -4.25
CA GLY A 51 -18.24 -7.13 -4.75
C GLY A 51 -17.40 -5.95 -5.25
N GLY A 52 -16.07 -6.07 -5.22
CA GLY A 52 -15.14 -5.12 -5.86
C GLY A 52 -14.96 -5.41 -7.36
N PRO A 53 -14.29 -4.51 -8.11
CA PRO A 53 -13.93 -4.77 -9.50
C PRO A 53 -13.05 -6.04 -9.63
N THR A 54 -12.99 -6.60 -10.85
CA THR A 54 -12.24 -7.81 -11.24
C THR A 54 -10.93 -7.97 -10.46
N ALA A 55 -10.61 -9.22 -10.09
CA ALA A 55 -9.36 -9.55 -9.41
C ALA A 55 -8.16 -8.91 -10.12
N THR A 56 -7.37 -8.14 -9.36
CA THR A 56 -6.18 -7.44 -9.86
C THR A 56 -5.00 -7.73 -8.97
N TYR A 57 -3.81 -7.68 -9.53
CA TYR A 57 -2.59 -7.85 -8.77
C TYR A 57 -2.14 -6.53 -8.15
N THR A 58 -1.53 -6.63 -6.98
CA THR A 58 -0.77 -5.54 -6.38
C THR A 58 0.64 -6.03 -6.13
N THR A 59 1.63 -5.24 -6.55
CA THR A 59 3.05 -5.56 -6.37
C THR A 59 3.67 -4.58 -5.38
N ILE A 60 4.41 -5.11 -4.42
CA ILE A 60 5.25 -4.37 -3.47
C ILE A 60 6.70 -4.56 -3.90
N ASP A 61 7.41 -3.47 -4.15
CA ASP A 61 8.79 -3.47 -4.67
C ASP A 61 9.68 -2.59 -3.77
N VAL A 62 10.56 -3.23 -3.00
CA VAL A 62 11.49 -2.58 -2.06
C VAL A 62 12.73 -2.09 -2.80
N LEU A 63 12.63 -0.88 -3.37
CA LEU A 63 13.72 -0.25 -4.13
C LEU A 63 15.02 -0.06 -3.35
N SER A 64 14.91 0.23 -2.05
CA SER A 64 16.06 0.43 -1.17
C SER A 64 15.64 0.44 0.29
N GLY A 65 16.54 0.04 1.17
CA GLY A 65 16.33 0.20 2.61
C GLY A 65 17.63 0.24 3.41
N THR A 66 17.54 0.78 4.62
CA THR A 66 18.62 0.86 5.59
C THR A 66 18.17 0.29 6.92
N GLY A 67 18.95 -0.62 7.47
CA GLY A 67 18.72 -1.28 8.74
C GLY A 67 19.63 -0.75 9.86
N PRO A 68 19.69 -1.46 11.00
CA PRO A 68 20.65 -1.16 12.06
C PRO A 68 22.10 -1.34 11.59
N GLY A 69 22.91 -0.28 11.72
CA GLY A 69 24.31 -0.32 11.28
C GLY A 69 24.45 -0.18 9.75
N PRO A 70 25.43 -0.86 9.11
CA PRO A 70 25.65 -0.77 7.66
C PRO A 70 24.81 -1.76 6.84
N VAL A 71 23.82 -2.42 7.45
CA VAL A 71 23.01 -3.47 6.80
C VAL A 71 21.86 -2.82 6.04
N ALA A 72 21.64 -3.21 4.78
CA ALA A 72 20.46 -2.82 4.02
C ALA A 72 19.31 -3.79 4.30
N CYS A 73 18.08 -3.28 4.41
CA CYS A 73 16.87 -4.09 4.33
C CYS A 73 16.39 -4.06 2.87
N SER A 74 16.25 -5.23 2.27
CA SER A 74 15.84 -5.42 0.87
C SER A 74 14.86 -6.59 0.78
N GLN A 75 13.99 -6.73 1.77
CA GLN A 75 12.99 -7.79 1.77
C GLN A 75 11.69 -7.24 2.34
N SER A 76 10.59 -7.51 1.65
CA SER A 76 9.25 -7.47 2.22
C SER A 76 8.86 -8.88 2.65
N VAL A 77 8.24 -9.02 3.81
CA VAL A 77 7.69 -10.26 4.31
C VAL A 77 6.23 -10.04 4.73
N ASP A 78 5.45 -11.11 4.83
CA ASP A 78 4.03 -11.03 5.22
C ASP A 78 3.22 -10.14 4.25
N VAL A 79 3.53 -10.21 2.95
CA VAL A 79 2.83 -9.44 1.92
C VAL A 79 1.42 -9.97 1.74
N GLN A 80 0.43 -9.11 2.00
CA GLN A 80 -0.98 -9.46 2.03
C GLN A 80 -1.84 -8.32 1.45
N ALA A 81 -3.05 -8.69 1.05
CA ALA A 81 -4.09 -7.74 0.69
C ALA A 81 -5.36 -8.06 1.49
N ASP A 82 -5.79 -7.08 2.28
CA ASP A 82 -6.94 -7.15 3.17
C ASP A 82 -8.06 -6.24 2.65
N ASP A 83 -9.31 -6.53 3.02
CA ASP A 83 -10.41 -5.60 2.73
C ASP A 83 -10.24 -4.34 3.59
N ALA A 84 -10.11 -3.18 2.93
CA ALA A 84 -9.82 -1.93 3.62
C ALA A 84 -10.92 -1.50 4.60
N ASP A 85 -12.14 -2.00 4.40
CA ASP A 85 -13.28 -1.72 5.29
C ASP A 85 -13.23 -2.52 6.61
N GLU A 86 -12.40 -3.56 6.70
CA GLU A 86 -12.16 -4.29 7.97
C GLU A 86 -11.44 -3.42 9.00
N PHE A 87 -10.72 -2.39 8.56
CA PHE A 87 -10.04 -1.41 9.42
C PHE A 87 -10.92 -0.22 9.81
N GLY A 88 -12.22 -0.27 9.49
CA GLY A 88 -13.20 0.75 9.87
C GLY A 88 -13.20 2.01 8.99
N LEU A 89 -13.96 3.00 9.44
CA LEU A 89 -14.17 4.26 8.72
C LEU A 89 -12.89 5.09 8.68
N ASP A 90 -12.51 5.56 7.48
CA ASP A 90 -11.44 6.55 7.32
C ASP A 90 -12.08 7.96 7.33
N ALA A 91 -12.00 8.62 8.48
CA ALA A 91 -12.47 9.99 8.66
C ALA A 91 -11.33 10.82 9.24
N GLU A 92 -11.02 11.93 8.59
CA GLU A 92 -10.04 12.90 9.10
C GLU A 92 -10.67 13.69 10.24
N GLU A 93 -10.14 13.56 11.46
CA GLU A 93 -10.73 14.17 12.66
C GLU A 93 -10.85 15.70 12.56
N SER A 94 -9.86 16.34 11.92
CA SER A 94 -9.78 17.80 11.85
C SER A 94 -10.78 18.42 10.87
N SER A 95 -11.01 17.79 9.72
CA SER A 95 -11.88 18.32 8.66
C SER A 95 -13.24 17.62 8.59
N GLY A 96 -13.40 16.45 9.20
CA GLY A 96 -14.55 15.57 9.02
C GLY A 96 -14.62 14.92 7.63
N THR A 97 -13.56 15.04 6.82
CA THR A 97 -13.50 14.45 5.48
C THR A 97 -13.50 12.93 5.59
N ILE A 98 -14.44 12.28 4.91
CA ILE A 98 -14.52 10.82 4.82
C ILE A 98 -13.80 10.37 3.56
N PHE A 99 -12.81 9.50 3.68
CA PHE A 99 -12.08 8.94 2.54
C PHE A 99 -12.69 7.61 2.12
N PHE A 100 -12.88 7.44 0.81
CA PHE A 100 -13.38 6.21 0.22
C PHE A 100 -12.23 5.35 -0.32
N LYS A 101 -12.24 4.07 0.03
CA LYS A 101 -11.18 3.09 -0.24
C LYS A 101 -11.70 2.00 -1.18
N PRO A 102 -11.65 2.19 -2.51
CA PRO A 102 -12.26 1.25 -3.46
C PRO A 102 -11.45 -0.04 -3.67
N TYR A 103 -10.27 -0.16 -3.06
CA TYR A 103 -9.34 -1.26 -3.23
C TYR A 103 -8.91 -1.81 -1.88
N GLY A 104 -8.33 -3.02 -1.89
CA GLY A 104 -7.84 -3.67 -0.69
C GLY A 104 -6.63 -2.92 -0.14
N ALA A 105 -6.52 -2.89 1.19
CA ALA A 105 -5.33 -2.40 1.85
C ALA A 105 -4.20 -3.42 1.66
N VAL A 106 -3.02 -2.92 1.34
CA VAL A 106 -1.81 -3.74 1.30
C VAL A 106 -1.17 -3.75 2.68
N THR A 107 -0.79 -4.94 3.11
CA THR A 107 -0.03 -5.18 4.33
C THR A 107 1.32 -5.78 3.94
N PHE A 108 2.40 -5.29 4.52
CA PHE A 108 3.72 -5.92 4.41
C PHE A 108 4.60 -5.50 5.60
N GLU A 109 5.68 -6.24 5.82
CA GLU A 109 6.67 -5.94 6.85
C GLU A 109 8.08 -5.99 6.26
N SER A 110 8.94 -5.05 6.67
CA SER A 110 10.38 -5.10 6.39
C SER A 110 11.11 -5.24 7.73
N GLN A 111 11.72 -6.40 7.94
CA GLN A 111 12.45 -6.71 9.17
C GLN A 111 13.85 -6.08 9.15
N ASN A 112 14.39 -5.77 10.33
CA ASN A 112 15.71 -5.13 10.47
C ASN A 112 15.85 -3.87 9.60
N CYS A 113 14.79 -3.06 9.54
CA CYS A 113 14.63 -1.93 8.65
C CYS A 113 14.28 -0.66 9.43
N ARG A 114 15.09 0.38 9.25
CA ARG A 114 14.90 1.72 9.81
C ARG A 114 14.30 2.69 8.81
N GLN A 115 14.68 2.57 7.54
CA GLN A 115 14.08 3.35 6.45
C GLN A 115 13.98 2.48 5.20
N ALA A 116 12.92 2.66 4.43
CA ALA A 116 12.73 1.99 3.15
C ALA A 116 12.08 2.92 2.12
N THR A 117 12.49 2.79 0.87
CA THR A 117 11.72 3.32 -0.28
C THR A 117 11.05 2.15 -0.96
N VAL A 118 9.72 2.19 -1.07
CA VAL A 118 8.91 1.09 -1.58
C VAL A 118 8.01 1.61 -2.68
N ASN A 119 7.99 0.94 -3.83
CA ASN A 119 6.96 1.13 -4.85
C ASN A 119 5.81 0.17 -4.59
N ILE A 120 4.58 0.67 -4.69
CA ILE A 120 3.35 -0.11 -4.60
C ILE A 120 2.59 0.11 -5.90
N THR A 121 2.47 -0.93 -6.71
CA THR A 121 1.80 -0.89 -8.02
C THR A 121 0.48 -1.63 -7.97
N PHE A 122 -0.62 -0.91 -8.18
CA PHE A 122 -1.96 -1.51 -8.29
C PHE A 122 -2.29 -1.76 -9.77
N HIS A 123 -2.07 -2.98 -10.24
CA HIS A 123 -2.14 -3.30 -11.67
C HIS A 123 -3.55 -3.08 -12.25
N GLY A 124 -3.60 -2.48 -13.44
CA GLY A 124 -4.86 -2.13 -14.11
C GLY A 124 -5.63 -0.97 -13.45
N ARG A 125 -5.00 -0.19 -12.55
CA ARG A 125 -5.58 1.00 -11.92
C ARG A 125 -5.00 2.30 -12.46
N ASN A 126 -5.68 3.41 -12.15
CA ASN A 126 -5.26 4.75 -12.53
C ASN A 126 -5.61 5.77 -11.44
N PHE A 127 -4.59 6.42 -10.90
CA PHE A 127 -4.64 7.39 -9.80
C PHE A 127 -4.22 8.80 -10.25
N ASN A 128 -4.15 9.07 -11.55
CA ASN A 128 -3.76 10.39 -12.07
C ASN A 128 -4.83 11.47 -11.87
N GLN A 129 -6.06 11.07 -11.59
CA GLN A 129 -7.15 12.00 -11.31
C GLN A 129 -6.93 12.74 -9.99
N TYR A 130 -7.52 13.94 -9.88
CA TYR A 130 -7.44 14.71 -8.64
C TYR A 130 -8.22 14.04 -7.50
N GLY A 131 -7.76 14.20 -6.26
CA GLY A 131 -8.47 13.71 -5.07
C GLY A 131 -7.93 12.39 -4.51
N TRP A 132 -7.06 11.70 -5.25
CA TRP A 132 -6.35 10.52 -4.74
C TRP A 132 -5.25 10.90 -3.75
N GLN A 133 -5.28 10.26 -2.59
CA GLN A 133 -4.28 10.34 -1.53
C GLN A 133 -3.91 8.93 -1.06
N PHE A 134 -2.69 8.73 -0.55
CA PHE A 134 -2.32 7.47 0.07
C PHE A 134 -2.63 7.53 1.56
N ARG A 135 -3.44 6.59 2.03
CA ARG A 135 -3.86 6.47 3.42
C ARG A 135 -3.15 5.30 4.08
N TYR A 136 -2.83 5.46 5.35
CA TYR A 136 -2.16 4.48 6.18
C TYR A 136 -3.05 4.15 7.38
N PHE A 137 -3.19 2.86 7.70
CA PHE A 137 -3.86 2.43 8.92
C PHE A 137 -2.84 1.97 9.95
N GLY A 138 -2.86 2.62 11.11
CA GLY A 138 -1.98 2.27 12.21
C GLY A 138 -1.80 3.42 13.18
N PRO A 139 -0.86 3.32 14.11
CA PRO A 139 -0.66 4.35 15.12
C PRO A 139 -0.10 5.64 14.51
N ALA A 140 -0.55 6.79 15.03
CA ALA A 140 0.00 8.09 14.64
C ALA A 140 1.48 8.24 15.06
N THR A 141 1.85 7.55 16.15
CA THR A 141 3.23 7.41 16.63
C THR A 141 3.60 5.93 16.67
N PRO A 142 4.71 5.48 16.05
CA PRO A 142 5.05 4.06 15.97
C PRO A 142 4.98 3.31 17.30
N GLY A 143 4.18 2.24 17.36
CA GLY A 143 3.96 1.42 18.56
C GLY A 143 2.95 1.95 19.58
N ASP A 144 2.36 3.13 19.40
CA ASP A 144 1.31 3.64 20.30
C ASP A 144 -0.08 3.14 19.90
N PHE A 145 -0.52 2.06 20.55
CA PHE A 145 -1.81 1.42 20.25
C PHE A 145 -3.03 2.34 20.47
N ASN A 146 -2.91 3.42 21.24
CA ASN A 146 -4.03 4.33 21.50
C ASN A 146 -4.29 5.31 20.35
N SER A 147 -3.33 5.47 19.43
CA SER A 147 -3.45 6.36 18.27
C SER A 147 -3.68 5.61 16.95
N ILE A 148 -4.13 4.36 17.03
CA ILE A 148 -4.46 3.56 15.85
C ILE A 148 -5.72 4.12 15.19
N SER A 149 -5.57 4.61 13.97
CA SER A 149 -6.65 5.03 13.09
C SER A 149 -6.13 5.11 11.66
N TRP A 150 -6.98 5.57 10.75
CA TRP A 150 -6.54 5.97 9.42
C TRP A 150 -5.88 7.35 9.46
N HIS A 151 -4.75 7.48 8.78
CA HIS A 151 -3.98 8.71 8.65
C HIS A 151 -3.58 8.96 7.19
N GLY A 152 -3.45 10.23 6.83
CA GLY A 152 -2.86 10.61 5.55
C GLY A 152 -1.34 10.53 5.58
N LEU A 153 -0.73 9.86 4.61
CA LEU A 153 0.71 10.04 4.39
C LEU A 153 0.94 11.36 3.65
N PRO A 154 1.87 12.21 4.13
CA PRO A 154 2.17 13.47 3.45
C PRO A 154 2.77 13.20 2.07
N THR A 155 2.58 14.11 1.13
CA THR A 155 3.07 13.97 -0.27
C THR A 155 4.59 13.88 -0.38
N SER A 156 5.33 14.36 0.62
CA SER A 156 6.78 14.15 0.75
C SER A 156 7.16 12.69 0.99
N ARG A 157 6.22 11.86 1.45
CA ARG A 157 6.41 10.46 1.83
C ARG A 157 5.55 9.48 1.05
N ALA A 158 4.51 9.95 0.37
CA ALA A 158 3.72 9.14 -0.55
C ALA A 158 3.48 9.95 -1.83
N ARG A 159 4.17 9.56 -2.91
CA ARG A 159 4.07 10.25 -4.21
C ARG A 159 3.73 9.27 -5.32
N ARG A 160 2.97 9.73 -6.31
CA ARG A 160 2.73 8.96 -7.53
C ARG A 160 3.97 9.04 -8.42
N VAL A 161 4.43 7.89 -8.91
CA VAL A 161 5.54 7.77 -9.87
C VAL A 161 5.09 7.22 -11.23
N GLY A 162 3.82 6.84 -11.34
CA GLY A 162 3.13 6.43 -12.57
C GLY A 162 1.62 6.52 -12.39
N SER A 163 0.84 6.04 -13.36
CA SER A 163 -0.63 6.04 -13.24
C SER A 163 -1.13 5.07 -12.17
N ALA A 164 -0.43 3.96 -11.95
CA ALA A 164 -0.84 2.89 -11.03
C ALA A 164 0.08 2.75 -9.80
N THR A 165 1.19 3.49 -9.78
CA THR A 165 2.28 3.23 -8.82
C THR A 165 2.47 4.41 -7.87
N TRP A 166 2.51 4.08 -6.59
CA TRP A 166 2.85 4.97 -5.50
C TRP A 166 4.19 4.60 -4.92
N GLN A 167 5.08 5.56 -4.82
CA GLN A 167 6.34 5.42 -4.12
C GLN A 167 6.19 5.99 -2.70
N LEU A 168 6.47 5.13 -1.73
CA LEU A 168 6.45 5.44 -0.32
C LEU A 168 7.88 5.59 0.22
N SER A 169 8.09 6.57 1.09
CA SER A 169 9.28 6.69 1.92
C SER A 169 8.89 6.41 3.38
N LEU A 170 9.26 5.22 3.86
CA LEU A 170 8.93 4.71 5.18
C LEU A 170 10.11 4.84 6.13
N SER A 171 9.80 5.07 7.40
CA SER A 171 10.79 5.15 8.49
C SER A 171 10.22 4.49 9.73
N ASN A 172 11.05 3.77 10.49
CA ASN A 172 10.62 3.12 11.72
C ASN A 172 10.29 4.12 12.84
N THR A 173 10.73 5.38 12.71
CA THR A 173 10.48 6.46 13.69
C THR A 173 9.33 7.39 13.32
N GLU A 174 8.68 7.20 12.17
CA GLU A 174 7.66 8.12 11.66
C GLU A 174 6.35 7.40 11.37
N LEU A 175 5.28 8.17 11.11
CA LEU A 175 3.98 7.67 10.65
C LEU A 175 4.16 6.68 9.47
N GLY A 176 3.29 5.68 9.34
CA GLY A 176 3.51 4.62 8.34
C GLY A 176 4.35 3.46 8.87
N ASN A 177 4.56 3.38 10.19
CA ASN A 177 5.06 2.19 10.85
C ASN A 177 4.13 1.79 11.99
N TYR A 178 3.63 0.55 11.91
CA TYR A 178 2.78 -0.03 12.94
C TYR A 178 3.58 -0.49 14.16
N ARG A 179 4.84 -0.92 13.95
CA ARG A 179 5.70 -1.46 15.01
C ARG A 179 6.25 -0.37 15.92
N PRO A 180 6.55 -0.68 17.19
CA PRO A 180 7.42 0.14 18.02
C PRO A 180 8.77 0.41 17.36
N VAL A 181 9.33 1.60 17.59
CA VAL A 181 10.65 2.00 17.07
C VAL A 181 11.75 1.02 17.47
N SER A 182 11.65 0.44 18.68
CA SER A 182 12.61 -0.50 19.26
C SER A 182 12.77 -1.81 18.47
N ASP A 183 11.81 -2.14 17.62
CA ASP A 183 11.79 -3.41 16.91
C ASP A 183 12.73 -3.38 15.70
N ASP A 184 13.26 -2.19 15.34
CA ASP A 184 14.06 -1.98 14.13
C ASP A 184 13.37 -2.63 12.91
N ALA A 185 12.04 -2.50 12.81
CA ALA A 185 11.23 -3.06 11.75
C ALA A 185 10.14 -2.06 11.33
N ILE A 186 9.67 -2.20 10.09
CA ILE A 186 8.59 -1.41 9.53
C ILE A 186 7.46 -2.36 9.14
N ARG A 187 6.31 -2.28 9.80
CA ARG A 187 5.07 -2.92 9.33
C ARG A 187 4.14 -1.85 8.78
N PHE A 188 3.74 -2.00 7.52
CA PHE A 188 2.89 -1.06 6.83
C PHE A 188 1.53 -1.67 6.52
N VAL A 189 0.46 -0.88 6.69
CA VAL A 189 -0.89 -1.20 6.24
C VAL A 189 -1.46 0.05 5.58
N GLY A 190 -1.85 0.00 4.32
CA GLY A 190 -2.36 1.20 3.65
C GLY A 190 -2.94 0.99 2.27
N VAL A 191 -3.55 2.05 1.74
CA VAL A 191 -4.24 2.01 0.45
C VAL A 191 -4.38 3.41 -0.16
N PRO A 192 -4.40 3.56 -1.50
CA PRO A 192 -4.92 4.75 -2.15
C PRO A 192 -6.42 4.93 -1.85
N ALA A 193 -6.79 6.11 -1.36
CA ALA A 193 -8.17 6.50 -1.11
C ALA A 193 -8.48 7.81 -1.85
N CYS A 194 -9.76 8.05 -2.14
CA CYS A 194 -10.22 9.34 -2.64
C CYS A 194 -10.99 10.10 -1.58
N ALA A 195 -10.74 11.41 -1.53
CA ALA A 195 -11.59 12.35 -0.84
C ALA A 195 -12.79 12.76 -1.72
N PRO A 196 -13.91 13.20 -1.12
CA PRO A 196 -14.97 13.93 -1.81
C PRO A 196 -14.38 15.14 -2.55
N ASP A 197 -14.84 15.39 -3.78
CA ASP A 197 -14.37 16.54 -4.56
C ASP A 197 -14.83 17.86 -3.91
N ASP A 198 -13.90 18.56 -3.26
CA ASP A 198 -14.12 19.87 -2.63
C ASP A 198 -13.96 21.05 -3.60
N ARG A 199 -13.54 20.78 -4.84
CA ARG A 199 -13.27 21.82 -5.85
C ARG A 199 -14.53 22.50 -6.39
N VAL A 200 -15.72 21.95 -6.09
CA VAL A 200 -17.02 22.55 -6.46
C VAL A 200 -17.17 23.99 -5.93
N PHE A 201 -16.36 24.42 -4.95
CA PHE A 201 -16.46 25.76 -4.35
C PHE A 201 -15.21 26.65 -4.46
N VAL A 202 -14.14 26.23 -5.15
CA VAL A 202 -12.85 26.96 -5.06
C VAL A 202 -12.79 28.17 -5.99
N THR A 203 -13.46 28.16 -7.15
CA THR A 203 -13.59 29.35 -8.01
C THR A 203 -14.84 29.26 -8.88
N ASN A 204 -15.81 30.14 -8.65
CA ASN A 204 -16.88 30.55 -9.58
C ASN A 204 -17.24 29.54 -10.68
N PHE A 205 -18.14 28.58 -10.40
CA PHE A 205 -19.02 27.86 -11.36
C PHE A 205 -18.47 27.34 -12.72
N GLU A 206 -17.18 27.37 -13.02
CA GLU A 206 -16.61 26.92 -14.30
C GLU A 206 -15.12 26.53 -14.16
N SER A 207 -14.80 25.24 -14.25
CA SER A 207 -13.77 24.77 -15.20
C SER A 207 -13.96 23.27 -15.47
N ALA A 208 -14.61 22.98 -16.59
CA ALA A 208 -14.80 21.64 -17.09
C ALA A 208 -13.50 21.07 -17.69
N GLU A 209 -12.47 20.75 -16.88
CA GLU A 209 -11.31 19.99 -17.42
C GLU A 209 -10.56 19.09 -16.43
N THR A 210 -10.92 19.02 -15.14
CA THR A 210 -10.24 18.07 -14.23
C THR A 210 -11.21 17.06 -13.65
N LEU A 211 -11.24 15.87 -14.26
CA LEU A 211 -12.05 14.75 -13.79
C LEU A 211 -11.73 14.44 -12.31
N PRO A 212 -12.74 14.35 -11.43
CA PRO A 212 -12.55 13.89 -10.05
C PRO A 212 -11.99 12.47 -10.02
N ALA A 213 -11.48 12.06 -8.86
CA ALA A 213 -11.13 10.67 -8.61
C ALA A 213 -12.34 9.76 -8.92
N SER A 214 -12.09 8.71 -9.69
CA SER A 214 -13.09 7.79 -10.24
C SER A 214 -13.91 7.04 -9.19
N CYS A 215 -13.49 7.12 -7.94
CA CYS A 215 -14.17 6.48 -6.82
C CYS A 215 -15.11 7.42 -6.05
N TYR A 216 -15.40 8.62 -6.59
CA TYR A 216 -16.41 9.53 -6.05
C TYR A 216 -17.43 9.99 -7.12
N PRO A 217 -18.75 9.99 -6.82
CA PRO A 217 -19.36 9.43 -5.60
C PRO A 217 -19.18 7.90 -5.55
N PRO A 218 -19.13 7.30 -4.35
CA PRO A 218 -19.09 5.85 -4.22
C PRO A 218 -20.33 5.22 -4.88
N PRO A 219 -20.20 4.00 -5.45
CA PRO A 219 -21.29 3.32 -6.16
C PRO A 219 -22.52 3.04 -5.29
#